data_AF-A0A1Z4R280-F1
#
_entry.id   AF-A0A1Z4R280-F1
#
_cell.length_a   1.000
_cell.length_b   1.000
_cell.length_c   1.000
_cell.angle_alpha   90.00
_cell.angle_beta   90.00
_cell.angle_gamma   90.00
#
_symmetry.space_group_name_H-M   'P 1'
#
loop_
_entity.id
_entity.type
_entity.pdbx_description
1 polymer ?
#
loop_
_entity_poly.entity_id
_entity_poly.type
_entity_poly.pdbx_seq_one_letter_code
_entity_poly.pdbx_strand_id
1 'polypeptide(L)'
;MEQELWDSDIDNERLQELLAEDFFEFGRSGRVWYRKDTITTVRQKKDIIFPLPEFHIRLLDENITQVTYDSAFTYDDGVVEHTHRSSIWSRTTNGWELRFHQGTPFSLPLENGE
;
A
#
# COMPACT_ATOMS: atom_id res chain seq x y z
N MET A 1 -2.28 -4.78 9.70
CA MET A 1 -2.61 -3.43 9.20
C MET A 1 -2.02 -3.19 7.82
N GLU A 2 -0.75 -2.76 7.65
CA GLU A 2 -0.18 -2.56 6.30
C GLU A 2 -0.17 -3.85 5.44
N GLN A 3 0.13 -5.00 6.06
CA GLN A 3 0.08 -6.30 5.39
C GLN A 3 -1.34 -6.70 4.92
N GLU A 4 -2.41 -6.18 5.53
CA GLU A 4 -3.78 -6.48 5.12
C GLU A 4 -4.11 -5.84 3.75
N LEU A 5 -3.37 -4.79 3.35
CA LEU A 5 -3.50 -4.21 2.00
C LEU A 5 -3.03 -5.15 0.90
N TRP A 6 -2.30 -6.19 1.27
CA TRP A 6 -1.68 -7.13 0.37
C TRP A 6 -2.36 -8.49 0.34
N ASP A 7 -3.27 -8.72 1.28
CA ASP A 7 -4.13 -9.88 1.27
C ASP A 7 -5.17 -9.75 0.16
N SER A 8 -5.13 -10.68 -0.79
CA SER A 8 -6.12 -10.76 -1.88
C SER A 8 -7.46 -11.31 -1.41
N ASP A 9 -7.46 -12.02 -0.28
CA ASP A 9 -8.60 -12.75 0.24
C ASP A 9 -9.30 -11.98 1.37
N ILE A 10 -8.84 -10.76 1.67
CA ILE A 10 -9.51 -9.85 2.61
C ILE A 10 -10.95 -9.60 2.16
N ASP A 11 -11.89 -9.82 3.08
CA ASP A 11 -13.30 -9.62 2.78
C ASP A 11 -13.69 -8.14 2.78
N ASN A 12 -14.85 -7.86 2.19
CA ASN A 12 -15.35 -6.49 2.03
C ASN A 12 -15.76 -5.84 3.35
N GLU A 13 -16.12 -6.60 4.38
CA GLU A 13 -16.48 -6.07 5.69
C GLU A 13 -15.23 -5.56 6.39
N ARG A 14 -14.15 -6.36 6.37
CA ARG A 14 -12.84 -5.97 6.89
C ARG A 14 -12.27 -4.78 6.14
N LEU A 15 -12.41 -4.71 4.81
CA LEU A 15 -12.00 -3.52 4.05
C LEU A 15 -12.80 -2.27 4.44
N GLN A 16 -14.08 -2.42 4.77
CA GLN A 16 -14.89 -1.28 5.21
C GLN A 16 -14.43 -0.72 6.56
N GLU A 17 -13.99 -1.60 7.47
CA GLU A 17 -13.39 -1.20 8.75
C GLU A 17 -11.98 -0.62 8.56
N LEU A 18 -11.20 -1.19 7.65
CA LEU A 18 -9.80 -0.80 7.45
C LEU A 18 -9.68 0.54 6.73
N LEU A 19 -10.60 0.87 5.80
CA LEU A 19 -10.56 2.09 5.01
C LEU A 19 -11.43 3.19 5.64
N ALA A 20 -10.79 4.29 6.05
CA ALA A 20 -11.48 5.48 6.54
C ALA A 20 -12.45 6.05 5.50
N GLU A 21 -13.47 6.79 5.95
CA GLU A 21 -14.50 7.36 5.06
C GLU A 21 -13.93 8.28 3.97
N ASP A 22 -12.86 9.02 4.29
CA ASP A 22 -12.15 9.93 3.40
C ASP A 22 -11.00 9.27 2.64
N PHE A 23 -10.89 7.94 2.67
CA PHE A 23 -9.81 7.22 2.03
C PHE A 23 -9.73 7.47 0.52
N PHE A 24 -8.49 7.72 0.06
CA PHE A 24 -8.13 7.68 -1.34
C PHE A 24 -6.72 7.10 -1.56
N GLU A 25 -6.50 6.56 -2.75
CA GLU A 25 -5.21 6.01 -3.18
C GLU A 25 -4.75 6.62 -4.50
N PHE A 26 -3.45 6.92 -4.57
CA PHE A 26 -2.74 7.12 -5.83
C PHE A 26 -2.12 5.81 -6.29
N GLY A 27 -2.81 5.15 -7.21
CA GLY A 27 -2.32 3.92 -7.80
C GLY A 27 -1.09 4.18 -8.67
N ARG A 28 -0.26 3.15 -8.84
CA ARG A 28 0.94 3.19 -9.69
C ARG A 28 0.68 3.72 -11.12
N SER A 29 -0.52 3.49 -11.65
CA SER A 29 -0.94 3.98 -12.98
C SER A 29 -1.24 5.49 -13.03
N GLY A 30 -1.17 6.20 -11.91
CA GLY A 30 -1.63 7.59 -11.77
C GLY A 30 -3.14 7.72 -11.58
N ARG A 31 -3.90 6.61 -11.60
CA ARG A 31 -5.34 6.63 -11.28
C ARG A 31 -5.53 6.91 -9.78
N VAL A 32 -6.48 7.78 -9.49
CA VAL A 32 -6.99 7.98 -8.13
C VAL A 32 -8.10 6.97 -7.86
N TRP A 33 -8.00 6.25 -6.75
CA TRP A 33 -9.01 5.30 -6.28
C TRP A 33 -9.62 5.81 -4.99
N TYR A 34 -10.93 5.87 -4.90
CA TYR A 34 -11.60 6.22 -3.64
C TYR A 34 -12.03 4.96 -2.90
N ARG A 35 -12.43 5.13 -1.63
CA ARG A 35 -12.94 4.04 -0.78
C ARG A 35 -13.92 3.12 -1.48
N LYS A 36 -14.96 3.68 -2.12
CA LYS A 36 -15.99 2.89 -2.82
C LYS A 36 -15.39 2.08 -3.98
N ASP A 37 -14.50 2.67 -4.76
CA ASP A 37 -13.85 1.98 -5.88
C ASP A 37 -13.00 0.81 -5.37
N THR A 38 -12.29 1.04 -4.27
CA THR A 38 -11.37 0.07 -3.66
C THR A 38 -12.10 -1.15 -3.10
N ILE A 39 -13.25 -0.93 -2.43
CA ILE A 39 -14.09 -2.02 -1.90
C ILE A 39 -14.79 -2.81 -3.01
N THR A 40 -15.17 -2.14 -4.11
CA THR A 40 -15.97 -2.80 -5.17
C THR A 40 -15.12 -3.45 -6.26
N THR A 41 -13.82 -3.19 -6.29
CA THR A 41 -12.91 -3.74 -7.29
C THR A 41 -12.35 -5.09 -6.83
N VAL A 42 -12.40 -6.08 -7.73
CA VAL A 42 -11.74 -7.37 -7.50
C VAL A 42 -10.22 -7.15 -7.40
N ARG A 43 -9.65 -7.48 -6.24
CA ARG A 43 -8.20 -7.39 -6.02
C ARG A 43 -7.52 -8.54 -6.76
N GLN A 44 -6.58 -8.19 -7.63
CA GLN A 44 -5.68 -9.19 -8.20
C GLN A 44 -4.69 -9.61 -7.12
N LYS A 45 -4.43 -10.91 -7.03
CA LYS A 45 -3.35 -11.41 -6.18
C LYS A 45 -2.04 -10.79 -6.65
N LYS A 46 -1.35 -10.14 -5.72
CA LYS A 46 -0.01 -9.61 -5.95
C LYS A 46 0.94 -10.42 -5.09
N ASP A 47 1.80 -11.21 -5.73
CA ASP A 47 2.90 -11.90 -5.06
C ASP A 47 3.94 -10.85 -4.64
N ILE A 48 3.78 -10.35 -3.41
CA ILE A 48 4.76 -9.45 -2.80
C ILE A 48 5.83 -10.26 -2.16
N ILE A 49 7.06 -9.83 -2.40
CA ILE A 49 8.22 -10.39 -1.75
C ILE A 49 8.35 -9.74 -0.37
N PHE A 50 8.29 -10.57 0.68
CA PHE A 50 8.61 -10.17 2.05
C PHE A 50 10.06 -10.56 2.40
N PRO A 51 10.75 -9.81 3.28
CA PRO A 51 10.31 -8.61 4.00
C PRO A 51 10.18 -7.39 3.08
N LEU A 52 9.36 -6.40 3.49
CA LEU A 52 9.24 -5.11 2.80
C LEU A 52 10.54 -4.31 3.01
N PRO A 53 11.34 -4.03 1.96
CA PRO A 53 12.56 -3.24 2.10
C PRO A 53 12.26 -1.81 2.55
N GLU A 54 13.21 -1.17 3.25
CA GLU A 54 13.08 0.21 3.72
C GLU A 54 11.78 0.48 4.50
N PHE A 55 11.32 -0.48 5.29
CA PHE A 55 10.11 -0.34 6.08
C PHE A 55 10.32 0.59 7.27
N HIS A 56 9.71 1.76 7.20
CA HIS A 56 9.77 2.80 8.22
C HIS A 56 8.37 3.20 8.67
N ILE A 57 8.21 3.42 9.98
CA ILE A 57 7.00 4.00 10.57
C ILE A 57 7.41 5.29 11.27
N ARG A 58 6.68 6.38 11.01
CA ARG A 58 6.83 7.64 11.74
C ARG A 58 5.49 8.14 12.27
N LEU A 59 5.49 8.72 13.46
CA LEU A 59 4.33 9.42 14.00
C LEU A 59 4.29 10.83 13.39
N LEU A 60 3.12 11.20 12.86
CA LEU A 60 2.82 12.59 12.46
C LEU A 60 2.10 13.33 13.59
N ASP A 61 1.37 12.59 14.42
CA ASP A 61 0.67 13.04 15.62
C ASP A 61 0.50 11.83 16.58
N GLU A 62 -0.06 12.02 17.78
CA GLU A 62 -0.34 10.97 18.77
C GLU A 62 -1.13 9.80 18.17
N ASN A 63 -2.08 10.11 17.29
CA ASN A 63 -2.98 9.14 16.67
C ASN A 63 -2.81 9.03 15.16
N ILE A 64 -1.75 9.61 14.58
CA ILE A 64 -1.52 9.60 13.12
C ILE A 64 -0.13 9.05 12.84
N THR A 65 -0.06 8.02 12.03
CA THR A 65 1.21 7.44 11.57
C THR A 65 1.32 7.51 10.05
N GLN A 66 2.55 7.61 9.57
CA GLN A 66 2.90 7.35 8.20
C GLN A 66 3.80 6.13 8.14
N VAL A 67 3.49 5.23 7.22
CA VAL A 67 4.33 4.10 6.87
C VAL A 67 4.92 4.35 5.49
N THR A 68 6.19 4.05 5.31
CA THR A 68 6.87 4.05 4.02
C THR A 68 7.70 2.78 3.86
N TYR A 69 7.76 2.25 2.65
CA TYR A 69 8.54 1.05 2.33
C TYR A 69 8.63 0.90 0.82
N ASP A 70 9.51 0.02 0.37
CA ASP A 70 9.57 -0.37 -1.02
C ASP A 70 8.87 -1.72 -1.23
N SER A 71 8.29 -1.91 -2.41
CA SER A 71 7.81 -3.22 -2.85
C SER A 71 8.40 -3.57 -4.20
N ALA A 72 8.69 -4.85 -4.40
CA ALA A 72 8.97 -5.43 -5.70
C ALA A 72 7.85 -6.41 -6.08
N PHE A 73 7.35 -6.32 -7.30
CA PHE A 73 6.41 -7.28 -7.87
C PHE A 73 7.02 -7.89 -9.14
N THR A 74 7.00 -9.22 -9.21
CA THR A 74 7.50 -9.97 -10.35
C THR A 74 6.33 -10.44 -11.20
N TYR A 75 6.34 -10.08 -12.48
CA TYR A 75 5.35 -10.54 -13.47
C TYR A 75 5.70 -11.94 -14.00
N ASP A 76 4.73 -12.60 -14.63
CA ASP A 76 4.90 -13.94 -15.22
C ASP A 76 6.03 -13.99 -16.28
N ASP A 77 6.36 -12.85 -16.90
CA ASP A 77 7.44 -12.70 -17.88
C ASP A 77 8.83 -12.48 -17.24
N GLY A 78 8.92 -12.44 -15.91
CA GLY A 78 10.13 -12.23 -15.14
C GLY A 78 10.52 -10.77 -14.94
N VAL A 79 9.74 -9.80 -15.46
CA VAL A 79 9.98 -8.37 -15.18
C VAL A 79 9.70 -8.08 -13.72
N VAL A 80 10.63 -7.41 -13.05
CA VAL A 80 10.47 -6.94 -11.67
C VAL A 80 10.18 -5.45 -11.67
N GLU A 81 9.07 -5.06 -11.05
CA GLU A 81 8.71 -3.66 -10.87
C GLU A 81 8.85 -3.22 -9.44
N HIS A 82 9.56 -2.11 -9.24
CA HIS A 82 9.77 -1.52 -7.94
C HIS A 82 8.83 -0.33 -7.72
N THR A 83 8.36 -0.18 -6.48
CA THR A 83 7.43 0.88 -6.10
C THR A 83 7.76 1.40 -4.70
N HIS A 84 7.98 2.70 -4.58
CA HIS A 84 7.97 3.38 -3.28
C HIS A 84 6.53 3.47 -2.80
N ARG A 85 6.28 3.01 -1.58
CA ARG A 85 4.96 3.00 -0.98
C ARG A 85 4.90 3.95 0.19
N SER A 86 3.76 4.61 0.30
CA SER A 86 3.44 5.40 1.47
C SER A 86 1.98 5.23 1.84
N SER A 87 1.71 5.09 3.13
CA SER A 87 0.37 5.09 3.69
C SER A 87 0.29 6.00 4.90
N ILE A 88 -0.89 6.59 5.12
CA ILE A 88 -1.22 7.34 6.32
C ILE A 88 -2.34 6.62 7.04
N TRP A 89 -2.14 6.38 8.33
CA TRP A 89 -3.07 5.69 9.19
C TRP A 89 -3.47 6.57 10.37
N SER A 90 -4.74 6.51 10.75
CA SER A 90 -5.27 7.17 11.94
C SER A 90 -5.79 6.15 12.95
N ARG A 91 -5.52 6.36 14.23
CA ARG A 91 -6.07 5.54 15.31
C ARG A 91 -7.42 6.10 15.76
N THR A 92 -8.43 5.25 15.77
CA THR A 92 -9.78 5.51 16.29
C THR A 92 -10.05 4.63 17.50
N THR A 93 -11.23 4.78 18.10
CA THR A 93 -11.68 3.88 19.20
C THR A 93 -11.85 2.44 18.74
N ASN A 94 -12.04 2.21 17.42
CA ASN A 94 -12.33 0.91 16.84
C ASN A 94 -11.08 0.24 16.24
N GLY A 95 -9.94 0.93 16.21
CA GLY A 95 -8.70 0.41 15.65
C GLY A 95 -7.98 1.43 14.80
N TRP A 96 -7.11 0.96 13.91
CA TRP A 96 -6.45 1.82 12.94
C TRP A 96 -7.16 1.78 11.60
N GLU A 97 -7.30 2.94 10.99
CA GLU A 97 -7.94 3.13 9.68
C GLU A 97 -6.94 3.76 8.70
N LEU A 98 -6.91 3.26 7.48
CA LEU A 98 -6.13 3.80 6.38
C LEU A 98 -6.83 5.03 5.81
N ARG A 99 -6.14 6.16 5.81
CA ARG A 99 -6.61 7.45 5.27
C ARG A 99 -6.10 7.69 3.86
N PHE A 100 -4.89 7.22 3.56
CA PHE A 100 -4.25 7.44 2.27
C PHE A 100 -3.27 6.33 1.96
N HIS A 101 -3.17 5.96 0.68
CA HIS A 101 -2.12 5.07 0.19
C HIS A 101 -1.60 5.53 -1.18
N GLN A 102 -0.32 5.31 -1.45
CA GLN A 102 0.31 5.66 -2.72
C GLN A 102 1.36 4.64 -3.10
N GLY A 103 1.42 4.33 -4.39
CA GLY A 103 2.55 3.65 -5.01
C GLY A 103 3.19 4.50 -6.11
N THR A 104 4.45 4.89 -5.92
CA THR A 104 5.24 5.61 -6.94
C THR A 104 6.25 4.64 -7.57
N PRO A 105 6.18 4.37 -8.88
CA PRO A 105 7.12 3.47 -9.54
C PRO A 105 8.54 4.07 -9.54
N PHE A 106 9.55 3.22 -9.37
CA PHE A 106 10.95 3.60 -9.55
C PHE A 106 11.75 2.48 -10.23
N SER A 107 12.92 2.84 -10.74
CA SER A 107 13.91 1.88 -11.26
C SER A 107 15.10 1.86 -10.32
N LEU A 108 15.66 0.67 -10.08
CA LEU A 108 16.94 0.58 -9.40
C LEU A 108 18.01 1.33 -10.22
N PRO A 109 18.97 1.99 -9.55
CA PRO A 109 20.14 2.49 -10.25
C PRO A 109 20.77 1.37 -11.06
N LEU A 110 21.23 1.65 -12.28
CA LEU A 110 22.14 0.74 -12.96
C LEU A 110 23.34 0.56 -12.02
N GLU A 111 23.64 -0.68 -11.62
CA GLU A 111 24.91 -0.97 -10.97
C GLU A 111 26.00 -0.56 -11.96
N ASN A 112 26.66 0.57 -11.69
CA ASN A 112 27.89 0.90 -12.39
C ASN A 112 28.90 -0.18 -11.97
N GLY A 113 29.13 -1.14 -12.84
CA GLY A 113 30.20 -2.12 -12.65
C GLY A 113 31.51 -1.38 -12.46
N GLU A 114 32.11 -1.55 -11.28
CA GLU A 114 33.54 -1.27 -11.07
C GLU A 114 34.41 -2.24 -11.88
#